data_AF-A0A956YSC0-F1
#
_entry.id   AF-A0A956YSC0-F1
#
_cell.length_a   1.000
_cell.length_b   1.000
_cell.length_c   1.000
_cell.angle_alpha   90.00
_cell.angle_beta   90.00
_cell.angle_gamma   90.00
#
_symmetry.space_group_name_H-M   'P 1'
#
loop_
_entity.id
_entity.type
_entity.pdbx_description
1 polymer ?
#
loop_
_entity_poly.entity_id
_entity_poly.type
_entity_poly.pdbx_seq_one_letter_code
_entity_poly.pdbx_strand_id
1 'polypeptide(L)'
;MVRLFLLVLFSSLAALPTIALQSTDDLVVEDVEIVEALNIYGLPQTSAHGQLVNTSEAAYANISLTGLAFAADGTQIGEGFGVLVNECGAGLTPDFILQPGASHPFAVPLELFEADVSIDHLDIQATGETTTPMSAQERALPDGLSQISDQEVVAVEWEDDHTFRYAVGCDRDLFTEWAWRRYDIETDREQRIEHPSAENITPELLERLDLSDPLIFANSQMRFAPIGGERLVYQNAINEVYTAAANGQFQRRLYTGLNSYSLQGYTWLPENRFMAYYYGAYGDPVIYFTADSDARLISRAPLRSKPS
;
A
#
# COMPACT_ATOMS: atom_id res chain seq x y z
N MET A 1 -47.05 -1.34 -71.42
CA MET A 1 -46.04 -2.28 -70.89
C MET A 1 -44.83 -1.48 -70.43
N VAL A 2 -44.70 -1.21 -69.13
CA VAL A 2 -43.49 -0.67 -68.50
C VAL A 2 -43.27 -1.51 -67.25
N ARG A 3 -42.13 -2.24 -67.20
CA ARG A 3 -41.76 -3.14 -66.09
C ARG A 3 -41.04 -2.32 -65.02
N LEU A 4 -41.57 -2.37 -63.80
CA LEU A 4 -40.98 -1.81 -62.58
C LEU A 4 -40.02 -2.87 -61.99
N PHE A 5 -38.74 -2.54 -61.87
CA PHE A 5 -37.73 -3.35 -61.17
C PHE A 5 -37.65 -2.85 -59.72
N LEU A 6 -38.06 -3.69 -58.76
CA LEU A 6 -37.93 -3.41 -57.33
C LEU A 6 -36.66 -4.11 -56.82
N LEU A 7 -35.66 -3.32 -56.43
CA LEU A 7 -34.40 -3.79 -55.86
C LEU A 7 -34.57 -3.82 -54.33
N VAL A 8 -34.61 -5.01 -53.72
CA VAL A 8 -34.65 -5.18 -52.26
C VAL A 8 -33.20 -5.24 -51.76
N LEU A 9 -32.76 -4.18 -51.08
CA LEU A 9 -31.49 -4.14 -50.36
C LEU A 9 -31.71 -4.72 -48.95
N PHE A 10 -31.18 -5.91 -48.68
CA PHE A 10 -31.12 -6.49 -47.34
C PHE A 10 -29.89 -5.88 -46.62
N SER A 11 -30.14 -4.92 -45.73
CA SER A 11 -29.10 -4.38 -44.84
C SER A 11 -28.95 -5.27 -43.62
N SER A 12 -27.85 -6.02 -43.57
CA SER A 12 -27.43 -6.80 -42.41
C SER A 12 -26.86 -5.85 -41.33
N LEU A 13 -27.63 -5.59 -40.28
CA LEU A 13 -27.12 -4.96 -39.05
C LEU A 13 -26.19 -5.95 -38.35
N ALA A 14 -24.89 -5.64 -38.31
CA ALA A 14 -23.93 -6.31 -37.46
C ALA A 14 -24.19 -5.87 -36.00
N ALA A 15 -24.62 -6.81 -35.15
CA ALA A 15 -24.68 -6.60 -33.72
C ALA A 15 -23.24 -6.60 -33.17
N LEU A 16 -22.77 -5.44 -32.72
CA LEU A 16 -21.58 -5.36 -31.87
C LEU A 16 -21.94 -5.90 -30.48
N PRO A 17 -21.07 -6.69 -29.83
CA PRO A 17 -21.29 -7.08 -28.44
C PRO A 17 -21.29 -5.83 -27.57
N THR A 18 -22.42 -5.58 -26.92
CA THR A 18 -22.57 -4.53 -25.92
C THR A 18 -21.97 -5.07 -24.63
N ILE A 19 -20.79 -4.58 -24.24
CA ILE A 19 -20.28 -4.78 -22.88
C ILE A 19 -21.16 -3.89 -22.00
N ALA A 20 -22.02 -4.50 -21.18
CA ALA A 20 -22.86 -3.77 -20.25
C ALA A 20 -22.03 -3.38 -19.03
N LEU A 21 -21.60 -2.11 -18.97
CA LEU A 21 -21.18 -1.49 -17.71
C LEU A 21 -22.44 -1.28 -16.88
N GLN A 22 -22.65 -2.13 -15.87
CA GLN A 22 -23.76 -1.99 -14.94
C GLN A 22 -23.28 -1.16 -13.74
N SER A 23 -23.88 0.02 -13.54
CA SER A 23 -23.91 0.64 -12.21
C SER A 23 -24.76 -0.28 -11.33
N THR A 24 -24.14 -0.88 -10.32
CA THR A 24 -24.77 -1.94 -9.52
C THR A 24 -25.11 -1.40 -8.14
N ASP A 25 -26.40 -1.46 -7.77
CA ASP A 25 -26.87 -1.23 -6.39
C ASP A 25 -26.19 -2.17 -5.37
N ASP A 26 -25.54 -3.23 -5.85
CA ASP A 26 -24.84 -4.24 -5.07
C ASP A 26 -23.49 -3.77 -4.49
N LEU A 27 -22.82 -2.82 -5.15
CA LEU A 27 -21.52 -2.28 -4.74
C LEU A 27 -21.74 -0.91 -4.07
N VAL A 28 -21.78 -0.93 -2.74
CA VAL A 28 -22.15 0.24 -1.93
C VAL A 28 -20.90 0.97 -1.46
N VAL A 29 -20.88 2.28 -1.67
CA VAL A 29 -19.83 3.17 -1.20
C VAL A 29 -20.20 3.69 0.19
N GLU A 30 -19.30 3.53 1.15
CA GLU A 30 -19.46 3.93 2.56
C GLU A 30 -18.28 4.79 3.04
N ASP A 31 -18.51 5.55 4.10
CA ASP A 31 -17.48 6.32 4.84
C ASP A 31 -16.59 7.20 3.95
N VAL A 32 -17.20 7.95 3.02
CA VAL A 32 -16.46 8.80 2.10
C VAL A 32 -15.90 10.04 2.79
N GLU A 33 -14.59 10.23 2.67
CA GLU A 33 -13.85 11.40 3.12
C GLU A 33 -13.11 12.05 1.97
N ILE A 34 -13.02 13.39 1.99
CA ILE A 34 -12.19 14.15 1.06
C ILE A 34 -10.83 14.36 1.72
N VAL A 35 -9.79 13.89 1.05
CA VAL A 35 -8.41 13.97 1.51
C VAL A 35 -7.62 14.86 0.56
N GLU A 36 -6.90 15.83 1.13
CA GLU A 36 -5.90 16.61 0.41
C GLU A 36 -4.51 16.06 0.75
N ALA A 37 -3.82 15.53 -0.27
CA ALA A 37 -2.50 14.94 -0.09
C ALA A 37 -1.59 15.28 -1.27
N LEU A 38 -0.29 14.99 -1.12
CA LEU A 38 0.63 15.00 -2.25
C LEU A 38 0.52 13.67 -2.98
N ASN A 39 0.42 13.70 -4.30
CA ASN A 39 0.48 12.50 -5.11
C ASN A 39 1.91 11.94 -5.20
N ILE A 40 2.08 10.83 -5.93
CA ILE A 40 3.40 10.17 -6.09
C ILE A 40 4.48 11.05 -6.74
N TYR A 41 4.09 12.17 -7.36
CA TYR A 41 4.99 13.16 -7.97
C TYR A 41 5.23 14.39 -7.06
N GLY A 42 4.69 14.38 -5.84
CA GLY A 42 4.81 15.48 -4.89
C GLY A 42 3.92 16.68 -5.22
N LEU A 43 2.87 16.51 -6.02
CA LEU A 43 1.93 17.57 -6.36
C LEU A 43 0.66 17.47 -5.49
N PRO A 44 0.11 18.59 -5.00
CA PRO A 44 -1.17 18.58 -4.30
C PRO A 44 -2.26 17.94 -5.17
N GLN A 45 -3.04 17.06 -4.56
CA GLN A 45 -4.13 16.34 -5.18
C GLN A 45 -5.24 16.16 -4.16
N THR A 46 -6.46 16.52 -4.56
CA THR A 46 -7.67 16.21 -3.82
C THR A 46 -8.15 14.82 -4.25
N SER A 47 -8.55 14.00 -3.30
CA SER A 47 -8.99 12.62 -3.53
C SER A 47 -10.15 12.28 -2.62
N ALA A 48 -11.11 11.49 -3.10
CA ALA A 48 -12.15 10.89 -2.27
C ALA A 48 -11.74 9.48 -1.84
N HIS A 49 -11.74 9.22 -0.54
CA HIS A 49 -11.36 7.95 0.06
C HIS A 49 -12.57 7.37 0.77
N GLY A 50 -12.71 6.05 0.82
CA GLY A 50 -13.80 5.40 1.53
C GLY A 50 -13.74 3.88 1.43
N GLN A 51 -14.84 3.22 1.76
CA GLN A 51 -14.98 1.77 1.67
C GLN A 51 -15.97 1.38 0.57
N LEU A 52 -15.63 0.37 -0.21
CA LEU A 52 -16.56 -0.28 -1.14
C LEU A 52 -16.99 -1.62 -0.57
N VAL A 53 -18.29 -1.79 -0.35
CA VAL A 53 -18.89 -2.99 0.23
C VAL A 53 -19.65 -3.75 -0.84
N ASN A 54 -19.35 -5.03 -0.99
CA ASN A 54 -20.14 -5.93 -1.84
C ASN A 54 -21.30 -6.52 -1.03
N THR A 55 -22.50 -6.02 -1.25
CA THR A 55 -23.72 -6.43 -0.54
C THR A 55 -24.47 -7.57 -1.22
N SER A 56 -23.97 -8.06 -2.36
CA SER A 56 -24.59 -9.15 -3.12
C SER A 56 -24.08 -10.54 -2.70
N GLU A 57 -24.65 -11.57 -3.34
CA GLU A 57 -24.14 -12.95 -3.27
C GLU A 57 -23.08 -13.26 -4.34
N ALA A 58 -22.86 -12.38 -5.31
CA ALA A 58 -21.85 -12.54 -6.36
C ALA A 58 -20.52 -11.92 -5.90
N ALA A 59 -19.41 -12.37 -6.47
CA ALA A 59 -18.12 -11.69 -6.30
C ALA A 59 -17.88 -10.73 -7.46
N TYR A 60 -17.04 -9.70 -7.26
CA TYR A 60 -16.73 -8.72 -8.32
C TYR A 60 -15.23 -8.64 -8.58
N ALA A 61 -14.86 -8.61 -9.85
CA ALA A 61 -13.51 -8.35 -10.35
C ALA A 61 -13.52 -7.11 -11.25
N ASN A 62 -12.33 -6.63 -11.67
CA ASN A 62 -12.20 -5.48 -12.57
C ASN A 62 -12.98 -4.24 -12.08
N ILE A 63 -12.94 -4.00 -10.77
CA ILE A 63 -13.71 -2.94 -10.14
C ILE A 63 -13.09 -1.58 -10.46
N SER A 64 -13.92 -0.65 -10.92
CA SER A 64 -13.55 0.75 -11.11
C SER A 64 -14.59 1.66 -10.48
N LEU A 65 -14.14 2.84 -10.02
CA LEU A 65 -14.98 3.85 -9.42
C LEU A 65 -14.94 5.13 -10.25
N THR A 66 -16.08 5.80 -10.36
CA THR A 66 -16.19 7.14 -10.94
C THR A 66 -16.75 8.07 -9.88
N GLY A 67 -16.08 9.18 -9.64
CA GLY A 67 -16.54 10.22 -8.72
C GLY A 67 -16.93 11.49 -9.47
N LEU A 68 -18.04 12.11 -9.08
CA LEU A 68 -18.45 13.43 -9.54
C LEU A 68 -18.53 14.36 -8.33
N ALA A 69 -17.90 15.52 -8.43
CA ALA A 69 -17.87 16.51 -7.35
C ALA A 69 -18.78 17.70 -7.68
N PHE A 70 -19.55 18.14 -6.69
CA PHE A 70 -20.55 19.18 -6.86
C PHE A 70 -20.39 20.30 -5.82
N ALA A 71 -20.68 21.52 -6.24
CA ALA A 71 -20.82 22.68 -5.36
C ALA A 71 -22.21 22.72 -4.69
N ALA A 72 -22.38 23.61 -3.72
CA ALA A 72 -23.63 23.76 -2.96
C ALA A 72 -24.86 24.17 -3.80
N ASP A 73 -24.64 24.71 -5.00
CA ASP A 73 -25.71 25.04 -5.95
C ASP A 73 -26.07 23.89 -6.91
N GLY A 74 -25.41 22.72 -6.75
CA GLY A 74 -25.59 21.54 -7.59
C GLY A 74 -24.79 21.56 -8.90
N THR A 75 -23.93 22.57 -9.12
CA THR A 75 -23.04 22.59 -10.28
C THR A 75 -21.93 21.56 -10.12
N GLN A 76 -21.71 20.73 -11.14
CA GLN A 76 -20.56 19.82 -11.17
C GLN A 76 -19.28 20.64 -11.33
N ILE A 77 -18.35 20.49 -10.38
CA ILE A 77 -17.09 21.22 -10.28
C ILE A 77 -15.86 20.33 -10.42
N GLY A 78 -16.04 19.02 -10.55
CA GLY A 78 -14.96 18.10 -10.85
C GLY A 78 -15.44 16.68 -11.15
N GLU A 79 -14.50 15.85 -11.56
CA GLU A 79 -14.70 14.44 -11.82
C GLU A 79 -13.43 13.63 -11.49
N GLY A 80 -13.57 12.32 -11.34
CA GLY A 80 -12.47 11.45 -10.99
C GLY A 80 -12.69 10.00 -11.37
N PHE A 81 -11.59 9.30 -11.63
CA PHE A 81 -11.56 7.86 -11.84
C PHE A 81 -10.71 7.21 -10.75
N GLY A 82 -11.28 6.23 -10.08
CA GLY A 82 -10.67 5.55 -8.94
C GLY A 82 -10.68 4.04 -9.04
N VAL A 83 -9.98 3.43 -8.10
CA VAL A 83 -9.79 1.99 -7.98
C VAL A 83 -9.83 1.60 -6.51
N LEU A 84 -9.99 0.30 -6.26
CA LEU A 84 -9.67 -0.25 -4.95
C LEU A 84 -8.18 -0.10 -4.68
N VAL A 85 -7.83 0.21 -3.44
CA VAL A 85 -6.43 0.42 -3.02
C VAL A 85 -6.13 -0.45 -1.81
N ASN A 86 -4.85 -0.74 -1.59
CA ASN A 86 -4.40 -1.36 -0.33
C ASN A 86 -4.15 -0.30 0.77
N GLU A 87 -3.60 -0.71 1.91
CA GLU A 87 -3.28 0.18 3.04
C GLU A 87 -2.25 1.27 2.67
N CYS A 88 -1.44 1.05 1.63
CA CYS A 88 -0.52 2.05 1.06
C CYS A 88 -1.19 3.05 0.11
N GLY A 89 -2.48 2.91 -0.19
CA GLY A 89 -3.12 3.66 -1.27
C GLY A 89 -2.69 3.23 -2.67
N ALA A 90 -2.01 2.08 -2.81
CA ALA A 90 -1.63 1.54 -4.10
C ALA A 90 -2.83 0.80 -4.72
N GLY A 91 -3.13 1.10 -5.98
CA GLY A 91 -4.22 0.46 -6.72
C GLY A 91 -4.04 -1.05 -6.79
N LEU A 92 -5.10 -1.79 -6.45
CA LEU A 92 -5.09 -3.24 -6.55
C LEU A 92 -5.05 -3.68 -8.01
N THR A 93 -4.46 -4.85 -8.23
CA THR A 93 -4.37 -5.44 -9.55
C THR A 93 -5.74 -5.93 -10.03
N PRO A 94 -5.98 -6.02 -11.35
CA PRO A 94 -7.29 -6.42 -11.89
C PRO A 94 -7.78 -7.82 -11.49
N ASP A 95 -6.88 -8.69 -11.02
CA ASP A 95 -7.17 -10.03 -10.51
C ASP A 95 -7.66 -10.04 -9.06
N PHE A 96 -7.69 -8.89 -8.37
CA PHE A 96 -8.37 -8.79 -7.08
C PHE A 96 -9.87 -9.06 -7.23
N ILE A 97 -10.42 -9.86 -6.33
CA ILE A 97 -11.83 -10.25 -6.31
C ILE A 97 -12.47 -9.85 -4.98
N LEU A 98 -13.38 -8.89 -5.02
CA LEU A 98 -14.18 -8.49 -3.86
C LEU A 98 -15.27 -9.54 -3.58
N GLN A 99 -15.11 -10.28 -2.50
CA GLN A 99 -16.02 -11.37 -2.11
C GLN A 99 -17.37 -10.84 -1.59
N PRO A 100 -18.45 -11.65 -1.64
CA PRO A 100 -19.71 -11.34 -0.99
C PRO A 100 -19.54 -10.94 0.49
N GLY A 101 -20.14 -9.82 0.87
CA GLY A 101 -20.09 -9.28 2.24
C GLY A 101 -18.76 -8.66 2.65
N ALA A 102 -17.74 -8.66 1.77
CA ALA A 102 -16.46 -8.02 2.06
C ALA A 102 -16.52 -6.51 1.75
N SER A 103 -15.71 -5.76 2.50
CA SER A 103 -15.43 -4.35 2.25
C SER A 103 -13.97 -4.16 1.87
N HIS A 104 -13.67 -3.15 1.06
CA HIS A 104 -12.29 -2.79 0.75
C HIS A 104 -12.11 -1.29 0.53
N PRO A 105 -10.97 -0.70 0.94
CA PRO A 105 -10.71 0.71 0.70
C PRO A 105 -10.60 1.04 -0.79
N PHE A 106 -11.04 2.24 -1.14
CA PHE A 106 -10.86 2.82 -2.47
C PHE A 106 -10.29 4.24 -2.38
N ALA A 107 -9.72 4.69 -3.49
CA ALA A 107 -9.37 6.09 -3.70
C ALA A 107 -9.82 6.56 -5.08
N VAL A 108 -10.44 7.74 -5.14
CA VAL A 108 -10.84 8.44 -6.36
C VAL A 108 -10.15 9.81 -6.41
N PRO A 109 -8.99 9.93 -7.08
CA PRO A 109 -8.40 11.20 -7.46
C PRO A 109 -9.43 12.11 -8.14
N LEU A 110 -9.59 13.34 -7.66
CA LEU A 110 -10.52 14.31 -8.22
C LEU A 110 -9.76 15.39 -9.01
N GLU A 111 -10.18 15.61 -10.24
CA GLU A 111 -9.77 16.73 -11.06
C GLU A 111 -10.87 17.80 -11.01
N LEU A 112 -10.57 18.92 -10.32
CA LEU A 112 -11.47 20.07 -10.23
C LEU A 112 -11.31 20.94 -11.47
N PHE A 113 -12.43 21.37 -12.05
CA PHE A 113 -12.45 22.18 -13.27
C PHE A 113 -11.96 23.61 -13.05
N GLU A 114 -12.07 24.10 -11.82
CA GLU A 114 -11.65 25.43 -11.41
C GLU A 114 -10.84 25.34 -10.12
N ALA A 115 -9.90 26.26 -9.93
CA ALA A 115 -9.19 26.42 -8.67
C ALA A 115 -10.08 27.11 -7.63
N ASP A 116 -9.87 26.81 -6.34
CA ASP A 116 -10.54 27.46 -5.20
C ASP A 116 -12.07 27.24 -5.10
N VAL A 117 -12.58 26.14 -5.66
CA VAL A 117 -13.97 25.70 -5.47
C VAL A 117 -14.09 24.75 -4.27
N SER A 118 -15.16 24.90 -3.49
CA SER A 118 -15.45 23.99 -2.36
C SER A 118 -16.38 22.88 -2.82
N ILE A 119 -16.02 21.65 -2.51
CA ILE A 119 -16.88 20.48 -2.68
C ILE A 119 -17.94 20.50 -1.57
N ASP A 120 -19.21 20.39 -1.96
CA ASP A 120 -20.36 20.28 -1.06
C ASP A 120 -20.80 18.82 -0.92
N HIS A 121 -20.87 18.09 -2.04
CA HIS A 121 -21.14 16.66 -2.06
C HIS A 121 -20.40 15.95 -3.20
N LEU A 122 -20.29 14.63 -3.03
CA LEU A 122 -19.68 13.70 -3.99
C LEU A 122 -20.69 12.61 -4.35
N ASP A 123 -20.84 12.34 -5.63
CA ASP A 123 -21.50 11.13 -6.12
C ASP A 123 -20.43 10.15 -6.60
N ILE A 124 -20.30 9.02 -5.93
CA ILE A 124 -19.36 7.97 -6.30
C ILE A 124 -20.15 6.74 -6.75
N GLN A 125 -19.82 6.24 -7.94
CA GLN A 125 -20.41 5.03 -8.50
C GLN A 125 -19.31 4.00 -8.75
N ALA A 126 -19.56 2.77 -8.32
CA ALA A 126 -18.69 1.64 -8.62
C ALA A 126 -19.29 0.79 -9.74
N THR A 127 -18.41 0.25 -10.57
CA THR A 127 -18.75 -0.77 -11.57
C THR A 127 -17.75 -1.91 -11.45
N GLY A 128 -18.19 -3.12 -11.77
CA GLY A 128 -17.33 -4.30 -11.76
C GLY A 128 -17.95 -5.45 -12.55
N GLU A 129 -17.13 -6.46 -12.83
CA GLU A 129 -17.57 -7.67 -13.52
C GLU A 129 -17.90 -8.76 -12.49
N THR A 130 -19.11 -9.29 -12.56
CA THR A 130 -19.51 -10.40 -11.69
C THR A 130 -18.70 -11.66 -12.00
N THR A 131 -18.17 -12.29 -10.97
CA THR A 131 -17.47 -13.56 -11.03
C THR A 131 -18.01 -14.53 -9.98
N THR A 132 -17.59 -15.80 -10.07
CA THR A 132 -18.00 -16.82 -9.11
C THR A 132 -17.30 -16.55 -7.77
N PRO A 133 -18.04 -16.45 -6.65
CA PRO A 133 -17.43 -16.35 -5.33
C PRO A 133 -16.50 -17.51 -5.04
N MET A 134 -15.42 -17.24 -4.30
CA MET A 134 -14.56 -18.31 -3.82
C MET A 134 -15.34 -19.20 -2.85
N SER A 135 -15.26 -20.51 -3.10
CA SER A 135 -15.83 -21.49 -2.20
C SER A 135 -15.18 -21.42 -0.82
N ALA A 136 -15.90 -21.88 0.21
CA ALA A 136 -15.34 -21.99 1.55
C ALA A 136 -14.10 -22.88 1.60
N GLN A 137 -14.03 -23.88 0.72
CA GLN A 137 -12.87 -24.77 0.61
C GLN A 137 -11.66 -24.07 -0.02
N GLU A 138 -11.87 -23.20 -1.01
CA GLU A 138 -10.78 -22.39 -1.61
C GLU A 138 -10.27 -21.30 -0.66
N ARG A 139 -11.13 -20.83 0.25
CA ARG A 139 -10.74 -19.90 1.33
C ARG A 139 -10.09 -20.58 2.53
N ALA A 140 -10.21 -21.91 2.66
CA ALA A 140 -9.68 -22.62 3.80
C ALA A 140 -8.16 -22.65 3.75
N LEU A 141 -7.52 -22.23 4.84
CA LEU A 141 -6.08 -22.42 5.00
C LEU A 141 -5.76 -23.92 5.12
N PRO A 142 -4.58 -24.35 4.62
CA PRO A 142 -4.06 -25.69 4.87
C PRO A 142 -4.05 -26.06 6.35
N ASP A 143 -4.22 -27.35 6.65
CA ASP A 143 -4.16 -27.87 8.02
C ASP A 143 -2.87 -27.42 8.73
N GLY A 144 -3.03 -26.88 9.95
CA GLY A 144 -1.93 -26.37 10.75
C GLY A 144 -1.55 -24.91 10.48
N LEU A 145 -2.21 -24.23 9.53
CA LEU A 145 -2.09 -22.78 9.34
C LEU A 145 -3.34 -22.07 9.88
N SER A 146 -3.12 -20.99 10.63
CA SER A 146 -4.16 -20.13 11.18
C SER A 146 -3.96 -18.70 10.67
N GLN A 147 -5.06 -18.06 10.32
CA GLN A 147 -5.08 -16.64 9.98
C GLN A 147 -5.32 -15.85 11.26
N ILE A 148 -4.47 -14.87 11.52
CA ILE A 148 -4.63 -13.93 12.64
C ILE A 148 -5.16 -12.56 12.20
N SER A 149 -4.98 -12.21 10.93
CA SER A 149 -5.38 -10.94 10.34
C SER A 149 -5.71 -11.12 8.87
N ASP A 150 -6.71 -10.39 8.39
CA ASP A 150 -7.08 -10.21 6.98
C ASP A 150 -6.54 -8.92 6.36
N GLN A 151 -5.75 -8.17 7.14
CA GLN A 151 -5.11 -6.91 6.73
C GLN A 151 -3.69 -7.15 6.17
N GLU A 152 -3.14 -6.14 5.50
CA GLU A 152 -1.77 -6.15 4.98
C GLU A 152 -0.75 -6.04 6.12
N VAL A 153 -0.17 -7.18 6.51
CA VAL A 153 0.89 -7.25 7.52
C VAL A 153 2.23 -6.89 6.89
N VAL A 154 2.84 -5.79 7.35
CA VAL A 154 4.10 -5.26 6.81
C VAL A 154 5.33 -5.63 7.65
N ALA A 155 5.13 -6.01 8.91
CA ALA A 155 6.21 -6.44 9.78
C ALA A 155 5.75 -7.48 10.80
N VAL A 156 6.68 -8.38 11.16
CA VAL A 156 6.52 -9.36 12.24
C VAL A 156 7.82 -9.44 13.03
N GLU A 157 7.71 -9.30 14.35
CA GLU A 157 8.82 -9.40 15.30
C GLU A 157 8.49 -10.42 16.40
N TRP A 158 9.20 -11.54 16.40
CA TRP A 158 9.06 -12.55 17.44
C TRP A 158 9.72 -12.06 18.74
N GLU A 159 8.96 -12.09 19.82
CA GLU A 159 9.47 -11.84 21.18
C GLU A 159 10.02 -13.14 21.79
N ASP A 160 9.31 -14.25 21.55
CA ASP A 160 9.65 -15.61 21.96
C ASP A 160 8.90 -16.63 21.06
N ASP A 161 8.88 -17.91 21.42
CA ASP A 161 8.24 -18.98 20.62
C ASP A 161 6.70 -18.90 20.57
N HIS A 162 6.08 -18.08 21.44
CA HIS A 162 4.63 -18.02 21.63
C HIS A 162 4.06 -16.62 21.43
N THR A 163 4.90 -15.59 21.38
CA THR A 163 4.47 -14.21 21.29
C THR A 163 5.24 -13.47 20.22
N PHE A 164 4.50 -12.71 19.41
CA PHE A 164 5.08 -11.80 18.44
C PHE A 164 4.31 -10.49 18.38
N ARG A 165 4.98 -9.47 17.86
CA ARG A 165 4.36 -8.22 17.46
C ARG A 165 4.26 -8.22 15.95
N TYR A 166 3.19 -7.66 15.43
CA TYR A 166 3.05 -7.45 14.01
C TYR A 166 2.44 -6.07 13.74
N ALA A 167 2.71 -5.54 12.56
CA ALA A 167 2.22 -4.23 12.16
C ALA A 167 1.42 -4.32 10.88
N VAL A 168 0.35 -3.54 10.82
CA VAL A 168 -0.45 -3.29 9.61
C VAL A 168 -0.22 -1.83 9.19
N GLY A 169 -0.06 -1.59 7.91
CA GLY A 169 0.11 -0.25 7.36
C GLY A 169 0.80 -0.29 6.00
N CYS A 170 1.48 0.80 5.64
CA CYS A 170 2.26 0.84 4.43
C CYS A 170 3.75 0.56 4.69
N ASP A 171 4.35 -0.42 4.00
CA ASP A 171 5.76 -0.82 4.21
C ASP A 171 6.75 0.35 4.01
N ARG A 172 6.36 1.32 3.17
CA ARG A 172 7.15 2.54 2.92
C ARG A 172 7.18 3.49 4.11
N ASP A 173 6.23 3.38 5.03
CA ASP A 173 6.17 4.25 6.19
C ASP A 173 7.18 3.83 7.27
N LEU A 174 7.49 4.78 8.14
CA LEU A 174 8.27 4.49 9.34
C LEU A 174 7.46 3.62 10.29
N PHE A 175 8.17 2.86 11.13
CA PHE A 175 7.52 1.86 11.96
C PHE A 175 6.65 2.53 13.03
N THR A 176 6.91 3.80 13.32
CA THR A 176 6.10 4.61 14.23
C THR A 176 4.70 4.91 13.69
N GLU A 177 4.53 4.87 12.37
CA GLU A 177 3.24 5.18 11.72
C GLU A 177 2.35 3.95 11.58
N TRP A 178 2.91 2.74 11.76
CA TRP A 178 2.16 1.50 11.60
C TRP A 178 1.25 1.20 12.78
N ALA A 179 0.14 0.50 12.50
CA ALA A 179 -0.76 -0.01 13.52
C ALA A 179 -0.20 -1.31 14.14
N TRP A 180 0.57 -1.17 15.22
CA TRP A 180 1.16 -2.31 15.92
C TRP A 180 0.19 -3.06 16.82
N ARG A 181 0.33 -4.39 16.79
CA ARG A 181 -0.41 -5.35 17.58
C ARG A 181 0.55 -6.38 18.17
N ARG A 182 0.26 -6.86 19.36
CA ARG A 182 0.92 -7.99 20.01
C ARG A 182 -0.04 -9.16 20.00
N TYR A 183 0.43 -10.32 19.57
CA TYR A 183 -0.35 -11.54 19.50
C TYR A 183 0.33 -12.65 20.32
N ASP A 184 -0.46 -13.30 21.17
CA ASP A 184 -0.07 -14.43 22.00
C ASP A 184 -0.78 -15.69 21.48
N ILE A 185 0.03 -16.64 21.01
CA ILE A 185 -0.42 -17.87 20.33
C ILE A 185 -1.14 -18.81 21.30
N GLU A 186 -0.69 -18.89 22.56
CA GLU A 186 -1.26 -19.84 23.52
C GLU A 186 -2.66 -19.41 23.97
N THR A 187 -2.87 -18.11 24.12
CA THR A 187 -4.13 -17.55 24.60
C THR A 187 -5.07 -17.10 23.48
N ASP A 188 -4.60 -17.08 22.23
CA ASP A 188 -5.29 -16.54 21.06
C ASP A 188 -5.79 -15.11 21.33
N ARG A 189 -4.88 -14.28 21.85
CA ARG A 189 -5.19 -12.90 22.24
C ARG A 189 -4.35 -11.91 21.48
N GLU A 190 -5.04 -10.91 20.98
CA GLU A 190 -4.45 -9.75 20.37
C GLU A 190 -4.62 -8.51 21.24
N GLN A 191 -3.58 -7.69 21.28
CA GLN A 191 -3.59 -6.40 21.94
C GLN A 191 -2.97 -5.33 21.03
N ARG A 192 -3.65 -4.20 20.86
CA ARG A 192 -3.05 -3.02 20.22
C ARG A 192 -1.96 -2.44 21.11
N ILE A 193 -0.80 -2.15 20.53
CA ILE A 193 0.36 -1.60 21.25
C ILE A 193 0.96 -0.43 20.47
N GLU A 194 1.79 0.36 21.14
CA GLU A 194 2.79 1.20 20.47
C GLU A 194 4.07 0.38 20.34
N HIS A 195 4.83 0.59 19.26
CA HIS A 195 6.10 -0.12 19.09
C HIS A 195 7.07 0.28 20.22
N PRO A 196 7.70 -0.66 20.94
CA PRO A 196 8.54 -0.32 22.10
C PRO A 196 9.74 0.58 21.79
N SER A 197 10.19 0.61 20.54
CA SER A 197 11.28 1.52 20.12
C SER A 197 10.80 2.88 19.62
N ALA A 198 9.50 3.16 19.58
CA ALA A 198 8.98 4.46 19.16
C ALA A 198 9.48 5.57 20.09
N GLU A 199 9.50 5.31 21.41
CA GLU A 199 10.01 6.25 22.42
C GLU A 199 11.49 6.60 22.26
N ASN A 200 12.27 5.77 21.56
CA ASN A 200 13.69 6.01 21.31
C ASN A 200 13.92 7.07 20.22
N ILE A 201 12.89 7.45 19.47
CA ILE A 201 12.98 8.50 18.45
C ILE A 201 12.86 9.86 19.11
N THR A 202 13.98 10.40 19.55
CA THR A 202 14.05 11.73 20.18
C THR A 202 14.60 12.78 19.22
N PRO A 203 14.32 14.09 19.43
CA PRO A 203 14.91 15.17 18.63
C PRO A 203 16.44 15.13 18.62
N GLU A 204 17.08 14.78 19.75
CA GLU A 204 18.54 14.66 19.85
C GLU A 204 19.09 13.49 19.04
N LEU A 205 18.33 12.39 18.93
CA LEU A 205 18.67 11.28 18.03
C LEU A 205 18.64 11.76 16.59
N LEU A 206 17.53 12.38 16.17
CA LEU A 206 17.34 12.85 14.80
C LEU A 206 18.40 13.87 14.39
N GLU A 207 18.72 14.82 15.27
CA GLU A 207 19.80 15.79 15.03
C GLU A 207 21.16 15.10 14.86
N ARG A 208 21.46 14.11 15.72
CA ARG A 208 22.74 13.38 15.64
C ARG A 208 22.87 12.56 14.37
N LEU A 209 21.77 12.03 13.86
CA LEU A 209 21.74 11.21 12.64
C LEU A 209 21.59 12.03 11.35
N ASP A 210 21.46 13.37 11.46
CA ASP A 210 21.14 14.28 10.35
C ASP A 210 19.79 13.95 9.69
N LEU A 211 18.79 13.65 10.52
CA LEU A 211 17.42 13.30 10.16
C LEU A 211 16.39 14.26 10.79
N SER A 212 16.79 15.48 11.16
CA SER A 212 15.85 16.46 11.73
C SER A 212 14.85 17.02 10.71
N ASP A 213 15.16 16.91 9.41
CA ASP A 213 14.22 17.24 8.35
C ASP A 213 13.16 16.12 8.24
N PRO A 214 11.85 16.43 8.37
CA PRO A 214 10.80 15.42 8.36
C PRO A 214 10.76 14.57 7.09
N LEU A 215 11.09 15.14 5.92
CA LEU A 215 11.09 14.41 4.66
C LEU A 215 12.27 13.45 4.58
N ILE A 216 13.44 13.86 5.07
CA ILE A 216 14.61 12.98 5.14
C ILE A 216 14.34 11.85 6.15
N PHE A 217 13.75 12.16 7.30
CA PHE A 217 13.40 11.17 8.31
C PHE A 217 12.40 10.13 7.77
N ALA A 218 11.30 10.57 7.16
CA ALA A 218 10.30 9.69 6.57
C ALA A 218 10.91 8.71 5.54
N ASN A 219 11.88 9.18 4.75
CA ASN A 219 12.57 8.35 3.76
C ASN A 219 13.78 7.56 4.32
N SER A 220 14.14 7.74 5.58
CA SER A 220 15.31 7.10 6.18
C SER A 220 15.13 5.60 6.42
N GLN A 221 13.88 5.12 6.41
CA GLN A 221 13.50 3.75 6.75
C GLN A 221 14.11 3.29 8.09
N MET A 222 14.27 4.20 9.06
CA MET A 222 14.93 3.89 10.33
C MET A 222 14.26 2.70 11.03
N ARG A 223 15.05 1.69 11.41
CA ARG A 223 14.58 0.52 12.18
C ARG A 223 15.58 0.21 13.29
N PHE A 224 15.05 -0.08 14.48
CA PHE A 224 15.86 -0.60 15.60
C PHE A 224 16.04 -2.12 15.46
N ALA A 225 17.15 -2.64 15.96
CA ALA A 225 17.38 -4.07 16.01
C ALA A 225 16.39 -4.72 17.00
N PRO A 226 15.65 -5.77 16.61
CA PRO A 226 14.57 -6.33 17.43
C PRO A 226 15.10 -6.99 18.71
N ILE A 227 16.30 -7.57 18.66
CA ILE A 227 16.93 -8.22 19.82
C ILE A 227 17.94 -7.26 20.45
N GLY A 228 17.65 -6.86 21.69
CA GLY A 228 18.49 -5.98 22.50
C GLY A 228 18.27 -4.49 22.24
N GLY A 229 17.73 -4.07 21.09
CA GLY A 229 17.37 -2.68 20.82
C GLY A 229 18.53 -1.68 20.85
N GLU A 230 19.77 -2.15 21.04
CA GLU A 230 20.92 -1.29 21.33
C GLU A 230 21.44 -0.55 20.09
N ARG A 231 20.99 -0.95 18.91
CA ARG A 231 21.44 -0.44 17.62
C ARG A 231 20.28 -0.25 16.67
N LEU A 232 20.50 0.61 15.68
CA LEU A 232 19.56 0.91 14.62
C LEU A 232 20.27 0.90 13.26
N VAL A 233 19.48 0.78 12.21
CA VAL A 233 19.87 0.96 10.81
C VAL A 233 19.02 2.07 10.21
N TYR A 234 19.62 2.88 9.33
CA TYR A 234 18.92 3.95 8.63
C TYR A 234 19.65 4.34 7.35
N GLN A 235 18.93 5.06 6.49
CA GLN A 235 19.43 5.69 5.28
C GLN A 235 19.44 7.22 5.45
N ASN A 236 20.49 7.90 4.98
CA ASN A 236 20.56 9.36 5.00
C ASN A 236 19.97 10.01 3.73
N ALA A 237 20.02 11.35 3.66
CA ALA A 237 19.49 12.15 2.56
C ALA A 237 20.05 11.86 1.16
N ILE A 238 21.22 11.23 1.05
CA ILE A 238 21.87 10.87 -0.22
C ILE A 238 21.90 9.35 -0.43
N ASN A 239 21.01 8.64 0.26
CA ASN A 239 20.81 7.21 0.15
C ASN A 239 21.97 6.33 0.64
N GLU A 240 22.88 6.84 1.46
CA GLU A 240 23.91 6.02 2.11
C GLU A 240 23.33 5.30 3.34
N VAL A 241 23.72 4.04 3.55
CA VAL A 241 23.23 3.24 4.69
C VAL A 241 24.21 3.25 5.83
N TYR A 242 23.68 3.47 7.02
CA TYR A 242 24.41 3.54 8.27
C TYR A 242 23.78 2.63 9.32
N THR A 243 24.60 2.25 10.30
CA THR A 243 24.12 1.73 11.57
C THR A 243 24.72 2.54 12.71
N ALA A 244 23.94 2.77 13.76
CA ALA A 244 24.35 3.50 14.94
C ALA A 244 23.91 2.77 16.21
N ALA A 245 24.43 3.19 17.36
CA ALA A 245 23.80 2.87 18.64
C ALA A 245 22.39 3.50 18.70
N ALA A 246 21.53 2.99 19.58
CA ALA A 246 20.14 3.46 19.74
C ALA A 246 20.02 4.97 19.99
N ASN A 247 21.03 5.56 20.62
CA ASN A 247 21.13 7.00 20.86
C ASN A 247 21.81 7.79 19.73
N GLY A 248 22.10 7.16 18.59
CA GLY A 248 22.74 7.75 17.42
C GLY A 248 24.26 7.89 17.50
N GLN A 249 24.91 7.43 18.57
CA GLN A 249 26.38 7.42 18.67
C GLN A 249 26.99 6.28 17.86
N PHE A 250 28.32 6.35 17.65
CA PHE A 250 29.09 5.31 16.98
C PHE A 250 28.51 4.92 15.61
N GLN A 251 28.14 5.93 14.82
CA GLN A 251 27.69 5.74 13.45
C GLN A 251 28.78 5.04 12.64
N ARG A 252 28.37 3.98 11.94
CA ARG A 252 29.21 3.20 11.05
C ARG A 252 28.52 3.13 9.71
N ARG A 253 29.22 3.59 8.68
CA ARG A 253 28.75 3.52 7.30
C ARG A 253 28.90 2.09 6.78
N LEU A 254 27.86 1.59 6.13
CA LEU A 254 27.81 0.25 5.55
C LEU A 254 28.09 0.29 4.05
N TYR A 255 27.22 0.98 3.30
CA TYR A 255 27.31 1.10 1.84
C TYR A 255 26.99 2.50 1.35
N THR A 256 27.56 2.83 0.19
CA THR A 256 27.42 4.10 -0.52
C THR A 256 27.12 3.88 -2.00
N GLY A 257 26.86 4.95 -2.75
CA GLY A 257 26.58 4.86 -4.19
C GLY A 257 25.21 4.27 -4.51
N LEU A 258 24.28 4.35 -3.57
CA LEU A 258 22.89 3.90 -3.69
C LEU A 258 21.95 5.08 -4.01
N ASN A 259 22.51 6.24 -4.37
CA ASN A 259 21.79 7.47 -4.73
C ASN A 259 20.87 7.33 -5.96
N SER A 260 21.00 6.25 -6.74
CA SER A 260 20.15 5.95 -7.89
C SER A 260 19.13 4.84 -7.62
N TYR A 261 19.06 4.33 -6.39
CA TYR A 261 18.15 3.25 -6.00
C TYR A 261 17.34 3.66 -4.80
N SER A 262 16.04 3.38 -4.85
CA SER A 262 15.14 3.55 -3.71
C SER A 262 15.24 2.33 -2.80
N LEU A 263 15.54 2.57 -1.53
CA LEU A 263 15.43 1.54 -0.51
C LEU A 263 13.96 1.17 -0.37
N GLN A 264 13.69 -0.13 -0.29
CA GLN A 264 12.34 -0.64 -0.12
C GLN A 264 12.12 -1.08 1.32
N GLY A 265 13.16 -1.59 2.00
CA GLY A 265 13.10 -1.81 3.44
C GLY A 265 14.29 -2.55 4.02
N TYR A 266 14.20 -2.82 5.32
CA TYR A 266 15.13 -3.63 6.08
C TYR A 266 14.40 -4.84 6.68
N THR A 267 14.88 -6.05 6.38
CA THR A 267 14.43 -7.26 7.05
C THR A 267 15.47 -7.68 8.07
N TRP A 268 15.13 -7.62 9.36
CA TRP A 268 15.98 -8.18 10.41
C TRP A 268 16.00 -9.70 10.34
N LEU A 269 17.20 -10.24 10.51
CA LEU A 269 17.53 -11.66 10.55
C LEU A 269 18.05 -11.98 11.97
N PRO A 270 18.09 -13.26 12.36
CA PRO A 270 18.63 -13.65 13.66
C PRO A 270 20.05 -13.11 13.89
N GLU A 271 20.40 -12.88 15.17
CA GLU A 271 21.72 -12.39 15.61
C GLU A 271 22.01 -10.94 15.18
N ASN A 272 20.98 -10.08 15.11
CA ASN A 272 21.09 -8.68 14.71
C ASN A 272 21.77 -8.50 13.34
N ARG A 273 21.53 -9.46 12.44
CA ARG A 273 21.82 -9.34 11.02
C ARG A 273 20.62 -8.73 10.33
N PHE A 274 20.80 -8.10 9.20
CA PHE A 274 19.70 -7.61 8.40
C PHE A 274 20.00 -7.74 6.92
N MET A 275 18.93 -7.77 6.13
CA MET A 275 18.95 -7.59 4.70
C MET A 275 18.37 -6.22 4.37
N ALA A 276 19.10 -5.41 3.62
CA ALA A 276 18.56 -4.22 2.99
C ALA A 276 18.29 -4.54 1.51
N TYR A 277 17.07 -4.30 1.06
CA TYR A 277 16.65 -4.61 -0.30
C TYR A 277 16.15 -3.37 -1.03
N TYR A 278 16.49 -3.30 -2.31
CA TYR A 278 16.23 -2.20 -3.21
C TYR A 278 15.66 -2.79 -4.50
N TYR A 279 14.59 -2.19 -4.97
CA TYR A 279 14.11 -2.36 -6.33
C TYR A 279 13.50 -1.05 -6.79
N GLY A 280 13.57 -0.80 -8.10
CA GLY A 280 13.03 0.40 -8.72
C GLY A 280 11.62 0.14 -9.25
N ALA A 281 11.42 0.46 -10.53
CA ALA A 281 10.16 0.20 -11.21
C ALA A 281 10.02 -1.28 -11.62
N TYR A 282 8.84 -1.65 -12.10
CA TYR A 282 8.59 -2.97 -12.66
C TYR A 282 9.62 -3.33 -13.74
N GLY A 283 10.30 -4.47 -13.58
CA GLY A 283 11.35 -4.96 -14.47
C GLY A 283 12.78 -4.58 -14.07
N ASP A 284 12.96 -3.72 -13.05
CA ASP A 284 14.28 -3.43 -12.51
C ASP A 284 14.84 -4.61 -11.70
N PRO A 285 16.17 -4.84 -11.74
CA PRO A 285 16.78 -5.89 -10.94
C PRO A 285 16.65 -5.57 -9.45
N VAL A 286 16.22 -6.57 -8.67
CA VAL A 286 16.28 -6.50 -7.21
C VAL A 286 17.75 -6.57 -6.78
N ILE A 287 18.24 -5.52 -6.12
CA ILE A 287 19.57 -5.52 -5.50
C ILE A 287 19.40 -5.54 -3.99
N TYR A 288 20.24 -6.29 -3.31
CA TYR A 288 20.21 -6.38 -1.86
C TYR A 288 21.61 -6.54 -1.31
N PHE A 289 21.74 -6.27 -0.02
CA PHE A 289 22.93 -6.63 0.74
C PHE A 289 22.54 -7.11 2.13
N THR A 290 23.44 -7.85 2.76
CA THR A 290 23.34 -8.26 4.15
C THR A 290 24.53 -7.74 4.95
N ALA A 291 24.22 -7.30 6.17
CA ALA A 291 25.20 -6.86 7.15
C ALA A 291 24.69 -7.15 8.55
N ASP A 292 25.52 -6.93 9.57
CA ASP A 292 25.09 -6.92 10.96
C ASP A 292 25.01 -5.51 11.53
N SER A 293 24.36 -5.39 12.69
CA SER A 293 24.26 -4.14 13.42
C SER A 293 25.65 -3.56 13.74
N ASP A 294 26.70 -4.37 13.88
CA ASP A 294 28.07 -3.88 14.13
C ASP A 294 28.77 -3.33 12.87
N ALA A 295 28.07 -3.23 11.75
CA ALA A 295 28.60 -2.83 10.46
C ALA A 295 29.59 -3.81 9.82
N ARG A 296 29.52 -5.10 10.16
CA ARG A 296 30.21 -6.15 9.42
C ARG A 296 29.38 -6.51 8.21
N LEU A 297 29.97 -6.30 7.03
CA LEU A 297 29.36 -6.67 5.76
C LEU A 297 29.43 -8.18 5.59
N ILE A 298 28.27 -8.81 5.34
CA ILE A 298 28.15 -10.26 5.13
C ILE A 298 28.14 -10.57 3.64
N SER A 299 27.35 -9.83 2.85
CA SER A 299 27.34 -9.97 1.40
C SER A 299 28.36 -9.07 0.71
N ARG A 300 28.50 -9.26 -0.61
CA ARG A 300 29.16 -8.28 -1.48
C ARG A 300 28.32 -7.02 -1.60
N ALA A 301 28.94 -5.97 -2.16
CA ALA A 301 28.26 -4.73 -2.46
C ALA A 301 27.05 -4.97 -3.38
N PRO A 302 25.91 -4.29 -3.14
CA PRO A 302 24.63 -4.52 -3.82
C PRO A 302 24.74 -4.51 -5.35
N LEU A 303 25.51 -3.57 -5.92
CA LEU A 303 25.72 -3.46 -7.38
C LEU A 303 26.55 -4.59 -8.00
N ARG A 304 27.13 -5.47 -7.18
CA ARG A 304 27.91 -6.64 -7.61
C ARG A 304 27.22 -7.95 -7.24
N SER A 305 26.11 -7.88 -6.53
CA SER A 305 25.21 -9.00 -6.27
C SER A 305 24.28 -9.09 -7.48
N LYS A 306 24.56 -10.02 -8.41
CA LYS A 306 23.60 -10.27 -9.50
C LYS A 306 22.35 -10.89 -8.89
N PRO A 307 21.14 -10.46 -9.28
CA PRO A 307 19.94 -11.24 -8.99
C PRO A 307 20.15 -12.63 -9.60
N SER A 308 19.92 -13.67 -8.81
CA SER A 308 19.89 -15.06 -9.28
C SER A 308 18.64 -15.30 -10.11
#